data_AF-A0A956KZU0-F1
#
_entry.id   AF-A0A956KZU0-F1
#
_cell.length_a   1.000
_cell.length_b   1.000
_cell.length_c   1.000
_cell.angle_alpha   90.00
_cell.angle_beta   90.00
_cell.angle_gamma   90.00
#
_symmetry.space_group_name_H-M   'P 1'
#
loop_
_entity.id
_entity.type
_entity.pdbx_description
1 polymer ?
#
loop_
_entity_poly.entity_id
_entity_poly.type
_entity_poly.pdbx_seq_one_letter_code
_entity_poly.pdbx_strand_id
1 'polypeptide(L)'
;MTSASARAVMTGLLGLVLVPGCPGSTPADPDGTTPGSSGPGTTTDAEGTSPTTSTGGSADETSGLGCDDPEAAVGAIFAASCGGMGCHDANPSGGLDLLAPGWPERLIGQPSATCDGWIRVVPGDPDASFLVDKLEAPTACGATMPVGMSLPPEQIACIEAWISQLPPATCETCGGEACLDLMSDAQHCGACDAPCPAGVACDAGSCACPMGTMVCGDACVDTNANGQHCGGCDSPCDPGMVCSAGVCAASCGALTQCDGGCVDTEVDALHCGDCNQPCPMGSACQGGSCECPGPDVSYAQDIEPIFVANCTSMGCHGFPMPQDGLDLRAGQGYADLVGVPSTQCAGLDRVAPGQPGDSYLINKLLGVDMCMGTRMPKGAPALAAGDVDLVTSWICKGALP
;
A
#
# COMPACT_ATOMS: atom_id res chain seq x y z
N MET A 1 -37.12 -40.61 26.73
CA MET A 1 -37.66 -41.87 26.19
C MET A 1 -37.74 -41.72 24.68
N THR A 2 -36.95 -42.53 23.96
CA THR A 2 -37.08 -42.98 22.54
C THR A 2 -37.45 -41.94 21.47
N SER A 3 -36.67 -41.72 20.40
CA SER A 3 -36.25 -42.74 19.44
C SER A 3 -35.06 -42.28 18.58
N ALA A 4 -34.30 -43.25 18.09
CA ALA A 4 -33.11 -43.13 17.24
C ALA A 4 -33.41 -43.56 15.79
N SER A 5 -32.65 -43.02 14.82
CA SER A 5 -32.26 -43.61 13.51
C SER A 5 -31.63 -42.51 12.65
N ALA A 6 -30.68 -42.71 11.75
CA ALA A 6 -29.72 -43.76 11.44
C ALA A 6 -28.71 -43.14 10.44
N ARG A 7 -27.51 -43.71 10.37
CA ARG A 7 -26.36 -43.34 9.53
C ARG A 7 -26.64 -43.26 8.02
N ALA A 8 -25.89 -42.40 7.31
CA ALA A 8 -25.35 -42.72 5.99
C ALA A 8 -23.94 -42.13 5.83
N VAL A 9 -22.98 -43.03 5.60
CA VAL A 9 -21.58 -42.77 5.23
C VAL A 9 -21.54 -42.81 3.70
N MET A 10 -20.97 -41.81 3.03
CA MET A 10 -20.66 -41.88 1.61
C MET A 10 -19.17 -41.64 1.39
N THR A 11 -18.48 -42.73 1.12
CA THR A 11 -17.12 -42.81 0.59
C THR A 11 -17.20 -42.60 -0.92
N GLY A 12 -16.50 -41.60 -1.46
CA GLY A 12 -16.43 -41.32 -2.90
C GLY A 12 -14.98 -41.37 -3.38
N LEU A 13 -14.72 -42.29 -4.30
CA LEU A 13 -13.42 -42.71 -4.83
C LEU A 13 -12.80 -41.71 -5.84
N LEU A 14 -11.46 -41.72 -5.85
CA LEU A 14 -10.52 -41.53 -6.95
C LEU A 14 -11.06 -41.11 -8.34
N GLY A 15 -10.52 -40.01 -8.86
CA GLY A 15 -10.57 -39.65 -10.28
C GLY A 15 -9.29 -38.91 -10.70
N LEU A 16 -8.18 -39.64 -10.85
CA LEU A 16 -6.93 -39.15 -11.44
C LEU A 16 -7.11 -39.11 -12.97
N VAL A 17 -7.20 -37.92 -13.56
CA VAL A 17 -7.23 -37.74 -15.01
C VAL A 17 -5.82 -37.41 -15.49
N LEU A 18 -5.19 -38.41 -16.12
CA LEU A 18 -4.02 -38.25 -16.99
C LEU A 18 -4.44 -37.57 -18.30
N VAL A 19 -3.74 -36.51 -18.69
CA VAL A 19 -3.76 -35.98 -20.07
C VAL A 19 -2.39 -36.25 -20.70
N PRO A 20 -2.32 -36.77 -21.95
CA PRO A 20 -1.09 -37.23 -22.57
C PRO A 20 -0.32 -36.09 -23.27
N GLY A 21 1.00 -36.24 -23.30
CA GLY A 21 1.90 -35.34 -24.02
C GLY A 21 1.75 -35.40 -25.55
N CYS A 22 2.27 -34.36 -26.19
CA CYS A 22 2.54 -34.33 -27.62
C CYS A 22 4.04 -34.08 -27.89
N PRO A 23 4.65 -34.76 -28.87
CA PRO A 23 6.08 -34.73 -29.15
C PRO A 23 6.48 -33.58 -30.09
N GLY A 24 7.76 -33.25 -30.06
CA GLY A 24 8.38 -32.17 -30.84
C GLY A 24 8.50 -32.43 -32.35
N SER A 25 8.95 -31.40 -33.06
CA SER A 25 9.49 -31.47 -34.43
C SER A 25 10.24 -30.18 -34.78
N THR A 26 11.56 -30.21 -34.71
CA THR A 26 12.47 -29.49 -35.64
C THR A 26 12.48 -30.27 -36.98
N PRO A 27 12.80 -29.72 -38.19
CA PRO A 27 14.12 -29.12 -38.44
C PRO A 27 14.26 -28.08 -39.59
N ALA A 28 15.49 -27.54 -39.65
CA ALA A 28 16.31 -27.24 -40.83
C ALA A 28 16.26 -25.84 -41.47
N ASP A 29 17.41 -25.15 -41.32
CA ASP A 29 18.06 -24.24 -42.30
C ASP A 29 18.14 -24.85 -43.71
N PRO A 30 18.40 -24.03 -44.76
CA PRO A 30 19.80 -23.84 -45.17
C PRO A 30 20.16 -22.42 -45.67
N ASP A 31 21.46 -22.11 -45.51
CA ASP A 31 22.37 -21.34 -46.39
C ASP A 31 21.85 -20.01 -47.00
N GLY A 32 22.49 -18.86 -46.76
CA GLY A 32 23.92 -18.64 -46.85
C GLY A 32 24.24 -17.92 -48.15
N THR A 33 24.42 -16.59 -48.13
CA THR A 33 25.18 -15.85 -49.16
C THR A 33 25.47 -14.40 -48.75
N THR A 34 26.73 -14.13 -48.40
CA THR A 34 27.39 -12.81 -48.59
C THR A 34 28.03 -12.80 -50.00
N PRO A 35 28.28 -11.65 -50.66
CA PRO A 35 29.54 -10.94 -50.41
C PRO A 35 29.57 -9.42 -50.68
N GLY A 36 30.47 -8.74 -49.93
CA GLY A 36 31.34 -7.63 -50.39
C GLY A 36 30.70 -6.26 -50.65
N SER A 37 31.41 -5.14 -50.59
CA SER A 37 32.75 -4.77 -50.12
C SER A 37 32.86 -3.24 -50.31
N SER A 38 33.81 -2.62 -49.58
CA SER A 38 34.55 -1.40 -49.99
C SER A 38 33.95 -0.02 -49.67
N GLY A 39 34.69 0.73 -48.82
CA GLY A 39 34.64 2.20 -48.69
C GLY A 39 35.23 2.92 -49.93
N PRO A 40 35.81 4.15 -49.86
CA PRO A 40 36.50 4.76 -48.72
C PRO A 40 36.25 6.30 -48.52
N GLY A 41 36.90 6.93 -47.54
CA GLY A 41 37.02 8.40 -47.51
C GLY A 41 37.50 9.03 -46.20
N THR A 42 38.82 9.06 -46.00
CA THR A 42 39.61 9.80 -44.99
C THR A 42 39.45 11.33 -45.11
N THR A 43 39.52 12.17 -44.06
CA THR A 43 40.73 12.68 -43.38
C THR A 43 40.38 13.77 -42.33
N THR A 44 41.10 13.77 -41.19
CA THR A 44 41.68 14.88 -40.36
C THR A 44 40.81 16.09 -39.94
N ASP A 45 40.86 16.66 -38.72
CA ASP A 45 41.97 17.04 -37.84
C ASP A 45 41.56 17.13 -36.34
N ALA A 46 42.58 17.22 -35.48
CA ALA A 46 42.56 17.14 -34.02
C ALA A 46 42.56 18.50 -33.29
N GLU A 47 42.06 18.51 -32.04
CA GLU A 47 42.51 19.32 -30.88
C GLU A 47 42.04 18.58 -29.61
N GLY A 48 42.90 18.05 -28.74
CA GLY A 48 43.53 18.75 -27.60
C GLY A 48 42.56 18.82 -26.42
N THR A 49 42.66 17.99 -25.37
CA THR A 49 43.38 18.32 -24.11
C THR A 49 43.37 17.10 -23.17
N SER A 50 44.49 16.81 -22.52
CA SER A 50 44.72 15.75 -21.51
C SER A 50 43.91 15.92 -20.22
N PRO A 51 43.70 14.82 -19.45
CA PRO A 51 43.74 14.88 -18.00
C PRO A 51 45.01 14.20 -17.45
N THR A 52 45.56 14.84 -16.44
CA THR A 52 46.70 14.43 -15.63
C THR A 52 46.42 13.14 -14.86
N THR A 53 47.39 12.24 -14.87
CA THR A 53 47.51 11.10 -13.97
C THR A 53 47.88 11.56 -12.55
N SER A 54 47.17 11.03 -11.55
CA SER A 54 47.65 10.96 -10.17
C SER A 54 47.28 9.58 -9.63
N THR A 55 48.31 8.80 -9.31
CA THR A 55 48.23 7.45 -8.79
C THR A 55 48.40 7.47 -7.26
N GLY A 56 47.55 6.74 -6.55
CA GLY A 56 47.95 5.97 -5.36
C GLY A 56 47.51 6.50 -3.99
N GLY A 57 46.59 5.77 -3.34
CA GLY A 57 46.31 5.88 -1.90
C GLY A 57 45.10 5.04 -1.49
N SER A 58 45.34 3.78 -1.11
CA SER A 58 44.39 2.74 -0.69
C SER A 58 43.26 3.20 0.24
N ALA A 59 42.01 2.87 -0.14
CA ALA A 59 40.86 2.78 0.74
C ALA A 59 39.94 1.65 0.24
N ASP A 60 39.83 0.60 1.04
CA ASP A 60 38.63 -0.22 1.30
C ASP A 60 37.50 -0.18 0.24
N GLU A 61 37.59 -1.00 -0.80
CA GLU A 61 36.62 -1.06 -1.92
C GLU A 61 35.35 -1.89 -1.62
N THR A 62 34.80 -1.79 -0.41
CA THR A 62 33.44 -2.31 -0.12
C THR A 62 32.56 -1.32 0.64
N SER A 63 33.13 -0.21 1.12
CA SER A 63 32.41 0.79 1.94
C SER A 63 31.85 1.97 1.12
N GLY A 64 31.82 1.83 -0.21
CA GLY A 64 31.49 2.93 -1.13
C GLY A 64 30.68 2.53 -2.36
N LEU A 65 29.97 1.40 -2.32
CA LEU A 65 28.98 1.09 -3.36
C LEU A 65 27.74 1.95 -3.09
N GLY A 66 27.72 3.16 -3.63
CA GLY A 66 26.49 3.93 -3.73
C GLY A 66 25.47 3.16 -4.56
N CYS A 67 24.23 3.05 -4.07
CA CYS A 67 23.12 2.42 -4.79
C CYS A 67 22.52 3.34 -5.86
N ASP A 68 23.34 4.22 -6.43
CA ASP A 68 22.94 5.17 -7.47
C ASP A 68 22.64 4.45 -8.80
N ASP A 69 23.24 3.27 -9.01
CA ASP A 69 22.87 2.28 -10.02
C ASP A 69 22.56 0.94 -9.33
N PRO A 70 21.28 0.69 -8.98
CA PRO A 70 20.88 -0.42 -8.13
C PRO A 70 21.22 -1.79 -8.73
N GLU A 71 21.09 -1.97 -10.05
CA GLU A 71 21.33 -3.28 -10.67
C GLU A 71 22.82 -3.63 -10.68
N ALA A 72 23.68 -2.67 -11.03
CA ALA A 72 25.13 -2.87 -10.99
C ALA A 72 25.65 -3.08 -9.55
N ALA A 73 25.11 -2.31 -8.59
CA ALA A 73 25.46 -2.43 -7.18
C ALA A 73 25.02 -3.78 -6.58
N VAL A 74 23.80 -4.25 -6.88
CA VAL A 74 23.31 -5.56 -6.44
C VAL A 74 24.12 -6.70 -7.05
N GLY A 75 24.50 -6.60 -8.33
CA GLY A 75 25.40 -7.56 -8.96
C GLY A 75 26.75 -7.65 -8.22
N ALA A 76 27.31 -6.53 -7.79
CA ALA A 76 28.55 -6.49 -6.99
C ALA A 76 28.38 -7.11 -5.60
N ILE A 77 27.25 -6.86 -4.92
CA ILE A 77 26.91 -7.48 -3.63
C ILE A 77 26.83 -9.00 -3.77
N PHE A 78 26.14 -9.51 -4.80
CA PHE A 78 26.06 -10.95 -5.05
C PHE A 78 27.43 -11.57 -5.36
N ALA A 79 28.27 -10.87 -6.12
CA ALA A 79 29.62 -11.31 -6.40
C ALA A 79 30.48 -11.42 -5.13
N ALA A 80 30.44 -10.40 -4.27
CA ALA A 80 31.25 -10.32 -3.06
C ALA A 80 30.78 -11.30 -1.97
N SER A 81 29.47 -11.44 -1.81
CA SER A 81 28.89 -12.02 -0.59
C SER A 81 28.12 -13.32 -0.81
N CYS A 82 27.68 -13.62 -2.04
CA CYS A 82 26.86 -14.80 -2.34
C CYS A 82 27.60 -15.84 -3.20
N GLY A 83 28.48 -15.38 -4.11
CA GLY A 83 29.24 -16.25 -5.01
C GLY A 83 30.68 -16.56 -4.59
N GLY A 84 31.29 -15.76 -3.71
CA GLY A 84 32.72 -15.83 -3.37
C GLY A 84 33.22 -17.13 -2.71
N MET A 85 32.32 -18.00 -2.24
CA MET A 85 32.65 -19.31 -1.64
C MET A 85 32.10 -20.51 -2.43
N GLY A 86 31.65 -20.29 -3.67
CA GLY A 86 31.14 -21.35 -4.55
C GLY A 86 29.74 -21.85 -4.18
N CYS A 87 28.95 -21.03 -3.49
CA CYS A 87 27.59 -21.40 -3.09
C CYS A 87 26.53 -21.05 -4.14
N HIS A 88 26.64 -19.89 -4.81
CA HIS A 88 25.71 -19.45 -5.86
C HIS A 88 26.45 -19.11 -7.16
N ASP A 89 27.37 -19.98 -7.57
CA ASP A 89 28.18 -19.86 -8.79
C ASP A 89 27.75 -20.89 -9.86
N ALA A 90 28.66 -21.26 -10.77
CA ALA A 90 28.42 -22.26 -11.81
C ALA A 90 28.11 -23.68 -11.29
N ASN A 91 28.26 -23.96 -9.99
CA ASN A 91 27.79 -25.18 -9.34
C ASN A 91 26.84 -24.86 -8.16
N PRO A 92 25.64 -24.34 -8.45
CA PRO A 92 24.88 -23.56 -7.49
C PRO A 92 24.09 -24.39 -6.47
N SER A 93 24.15 -23.95 -5.21
CA SER A 93 23.23 -24.34 -4.15
C SER A 93 21.81 -23.91 -4.52
N GLY A 94 20.85 -24.84 -4.41
CA GLY A 94 19.46 -24.58 -4.79
C GLY A 94 19.24 -24.27 -6.27
N GLY A 95 20.22 -24.54 -7.15
CA GLY A 95 20.08 -24.34 -8.60
C GLY A 95 20.08 -22.87 -9.05
N LEU A 96 20.59 -21.95 -8.23
CA LEU A 96 20.62 -20.51 -8.50
C LEU A 96 22.06 -19.97 -8.62
N ASP A 97 22.42 -19.54 -9.84
CA ASP A 97 23.68 -18.85 -10.17
C ASP A 97 23.45 -17.32 -10.19
N LEU A 98 24.16 -16.61 -9.32
CA LEU A 98 24.10 -15.15 -9.18
C LEU A 98 25.29 -14.42 -9.81
N LEU A 99 26.24 -15.14 -10.42
CA LEU A 99 27.48 -14.58 -10.97
C LEU A 99 27.48 -14.49 -12.50
N ALA A 100 26.80 -15.41 -13.18
CA ALA A 100 26.73 -15.37 -14.64
C ALA A 100 25.89 -14.16 -15.12
N PRO A 101 26.18 -13.58 -16.31
CA PRO A 101 25.34 -12.56 -16.92
C PRO A 101 23.86 -12.96 -16.97
N GLY A 102 22.96 -11.97 -16.91
CA GLY A 102 21.51 -12.20 -16.87
C GLY A 102 21.04 -12.88 -15.57
N TRP A 103 21.67 -12.54 -14.44
CA TRP A 103 21.22 -12.99 -13.13
C TRP A 103 19.84 -12.43 -12.73
N PRO A 104 19.41 -11.21 -13.14
CA PRO A 104 18.07 -10.71 -12.81
C PRO A 104 16.96 -11.65 -13.29
N GLU A 105 17.06 -12.18 -14.51
CA GLU A 105 16.04 -13.06 -15.11
C GLU A 105 15.87 -14.39 -14.34
N ARG A 106 16.87 -14.79 -13.55
CA ARG A 106 16.85 -16.01 -12.73
C ARG A 106 16.23 -15.79 -11.35
N LEU A 107 15.98 -14.54 -10.98
CA LEU A 107 15.38 -14.12 -9.72
C LEU A 107 13.97 -13.56 -9.93
N ILE A 108 13.83 -12.62 -10.86
CA ILE A 108 12.61 -11.84 -11.06
C ILE A 108 11.47 -12.73 -11.55
N GLY A 109 10.39 -12.81 -10.77
CA GLY A 109 9.20 -13.62 -11.09
C GLY A 109 9.43 -15.13 -11.08
N GLN A 110 10.61 -15.61 -10.69
CA GLN A 110 10.94 -17.03 -10.73
C GLN A 110 10.55 -17.74 -9.43
N PRO A 111 9.96 -18.94 -9.49
CA PRO A 111 9.63 -19.69 -8.29
C PRO A 111 10.88 -20.13 -7.53
N SER A 112 10.78 -20.17 -6.20
CA SER A 112 11.83 -20.74 -5.35
C SER A 112 11.91 -22.25 -5.58
N ALA A 113 13.13 -22.77 -5.76
CA ALA A 113 13.36 -24.21 -5.87
C ALA A 113 13.43 -24.91 -4.49
N THR A 114 13.42 -24.13 -3.41
CA THR A 114 13.67 -24.61 -2.04
C THR A 114 12.51 -24.31 -1.09
N CYS A 115 11.55 -23.49 -1.52
CA CYS A 115 10.36 -23.12 -0.76
C CYS A 115 9.15 -23.11 -1.69
N ASP A 116 8.26 -24.09 -1.54
CA ASP A 116 7.05 -24.15 -2.37
C ASP A 116 6.15 -22.93 -2.10
N GLY A 117 5.61 -22.35 -3.17
CA GLY A 117 4.69 -21.20 -3.10
C GLY A 117 5.36 -19.84 -3.03
N TRP A 118 6.69 -19.77 -2.94
CA TRP A 118 7.43 -18.51 -2.89
C TRP A 118 8.05 -18.14 -4.24
N ILE A 119 8.08 -16.85 -4.54
CA ILE A 119 8.78 -16.28 -5.69
C ILE A 119 10.10 -15.68 -5.21
N ARG A 120 11.20 -15.97 -5.92
CA ARG A 120 12.57 -15.54 -5.58
C ARG A 120 12.66 -14.02 -5.43
N VAL A 121 12.20 -13.29 -6.44
CA VAL A 121 12.00 -11.84 -6.39
C VAL A 121 10.62 -11.55 -6.97
N VAL A 122 9.75 -10.98 -6.17
CA VAL A 122 8.51 -10.36 -6.61
C VAL A 122 8.86 -8.92 -7.01
N PRO A 123 8.87 -8.60 -8.31
CA PRO A 123 9.26 -7.27 -8.73
C PRO A 123 8.33 -6.20 -8.14
N GLY A 124 8.88 -5.08 -7.69
CA GLY A 124 8.16 -4.02 -6.98
C GLY A 124 7.85 -4.31 -5.51
N ASP A 125 8.03 -5.55 -5.06
CA ASP A 125 7.65 -6.01 -3.72
C ASP A 125 8.79 -6.78 -3.05
N PRO A 126 9.75 -6.07 -2.40
CA PRO A 126 10.82 -6.71 -1.65
C PRO A 126 10.29 -7.61 -0.53
N ASP A 127 9.16 -7.27 0.08
CA ASP A 127 8.61 -8.00 1.23
C ASP A 127 8.00 -9.35 0.81
N ALA A 128 7.37 -9.41 -0.36
CA ALA A 128 6.89 -10.67 -0.95
C ALA A 128 8.03 -11.48 -1.61
N SER A 129 9.25 -10.92 -1.69
CA SER A 129 10.40 -11.57 -2.32
C SER A 129 11.10 -12.52 -1.36
N PHE A 130 11.16 -13.79 -1.73
CA PHE A 130 11.91 -14.81 -0.98
C PHE A 130 13.40 -14.47 -0.80
N LEU A 131 13.98 -13.68 -1.70
CA LEU A 131 15.35 -13.19 -1.59
C LEU A 131 15.54 -12.33 -0.33
N VAL A 132 14.63 -11.40 -0.03
CA VAL A 132 14.74 -10.51 1.14
C VAL A 132 14.49 -11.30 2.42
N ASP A 133 13.45 -12.16 2.44
CA ASP A 133 13.19 -13.10 3.54
C ASP A 133 14.45 -13.92 3.90
N LYS A 134 15.21 -14.35 2.88
CA LYS A 134 16.46 -15.09 3.08
C LYS A 134 17.61 -14.29 3.67
N LEU A 135 17.67 -12.98 3.48
CA LEU A 135 18.81 -12.15 3.90
C LEU A 135 18.73 -11.69 5.36
N GLU A 136 17.52 -11.57 5.90
CA GLU A 136 17.29 -10.94 7.20
C GLU A 136 17.02 -11.95 8.31
N ALA A 137 15.97 -12.76 8.17
CA ALA A 137 15.61 -13.85 9.08
C ALA A 137 14.48 -14.69 8.45
N PRO A 138 14.78 -15.76 7.71
CA PRO A 138 13.80 -16.42 6.87
C PRO A 138 12.65 -17.01 7.67
N THR A 139 11.45 -16.52 7.38
CA THR A 139 10.18 -16.97 7.92
C THR A 139 9.54 -18.02 7.04
N ALA A 140 9.92 -18.06 5.76
CA ALA A 140 9.40 -18.99 4.76
C ALA A 140 9.92 -20.41 4.98
N CYS A 141 11.24 -20.61 4.84
CA CYS A 141 11.93 -21.87 5.07
C CYS A 141 13.45 -21.73 4.99
N GLY A 142 14.18 -22.69 5.54
CA GLY A 142 15.66 -22.78 5.49
C GLY A 142 16.38 -21.78 6.39
N ALA A 143 17.70 -21.68 6.28
CA ALA A 143 18.53 -20.77 7.07
C ALA A 143 18.76 -19.42 6.36
N THR A 144 19.11 -18.39 7.15
CA THR A 144 19.53 -17.07 6.65
C THR A 144 20.74 -17.20 5.73
N MET A 145 20.76 -16.40 4.68
CA MET A 145 21.84 -16.31 3.70
C MET A 145 22.48 -14.92 3.76
N PRO A 146 23.81 -14.81 3.56
CA PRO A 146 24.77 -15.90 3.37
C PRO A 146 24.98 -16.76 4.63
N VAL A 147 25.34 -18.03 4.48
CA VAL A 147 25.52 -18.92 5.65
C VAL A 147 26.73 -18.48 6.48
N GLY A 148 26.50 -18.19 7.77
CA GLY A 148 27.58 -17.88 8.72
C GLY A 148 28.01 -16.41 8.76
N MET A 149 27.35 -15.54 7.99
CA MET A 149 27.53 -14.08 8.05
C MET A 149 26.23 -13.36 7.67
N SER A 150 26.00 -12.16 8.19
CA SER A 150 24.90 -11.29 7.76
C SER A 150 25.43 -10.25 6.77
N LEU A 151 24.65 -9.92 5.74
CA LEU A 151 24.95 -8.73 4.94
C LEU A 151 24.84 -7.47 5.81
N PRO A 152 25.64 -6.44 5.54
CA PRO A 152 25.43 -5.12 6.12
C PRO A 152 24.05 -4.57 5.72
N PRO A 153 23.33 -3.86 6.62
CA PRO A 153 21.99 -3.32 6.34
C PRO A 153 21.93 -2.43 5.10
N GLU A 154 23.00 -1.68 4.80
CA GLU A 154 23.08 -0.83 3.61
C GLU A 154 23.07 -1.65 2.31
N GLN A 155 23.63 -2.87 2.32
CA GLN A 155 23.60 -3.76 1.16
C GLN A 155 22.23 -4.40 0.99
N ILE A 156 21.55 -4.73 2.09
CA ILE A 156 20.17 -5.23 2.06
C ILE A 156 19.23 -4.15 1.54
N ALA A 157 19.35 -2.91 2.04
CA ALA A 157 18.60 -1.77 1.54
C ALA A 157 18.86 -1.50 0.05
N CYS A 158 20.06 -1.76 -0.45
CA CYS A 158 20.38 -1.70 -1.87
C CYS A 158 19.59 -2.73 -2.70
N ILE A 159 19.53 -3.96 -2.20
CA ILE A 159 18.78 -5.07 -2.82
C ILE A 159 17.28 -4.78 -2.80
N GLU A 160 16.75 -4.30 -1.68
CA GLU A 160 15.35 -3.88 -1.56
C GLU A 160 15.02 -2.74 -2.51
N ALA A 161 15.88 -1.71 -2.56
CA ALA A 161 15.72 -0.58 -3.47
C ALA A 161 15.73 -1.03 -4.94
N TRP A 162 16.59 -1.98 -5.31
CA TRP A 162 16.56 -2.58 -6.64
C TRP A 162 15.23 -3.31 -6.90
N ILE A 163 14.78 -4.17 -5.98
CA ILE A 163 13.50 -4.91 -6.12
C ILE A 163 12.32 -3.94 -6.23
N SER A 164 12.26 -2.92 -5.38
CA SER A 164 11.21 -1.89 -5.41
C SER A 164 11.18 -1.09 -6.71
N GLN A 165 12.32 -0.96 -7.41
CA GLN A 165 12.42 -0.31 -8.70
C GLN A 165 12.09 -1.24 -9.88
N LEU A 166 11.97 -2.55 -9.64
CA LEU A 166 11.56 -3.47 -10.69
C LEU A 166 10.07 -3.30 -11.01
N PRO A 167 9.70 -3.24 -12.30
CA PRO A 167 8.30 -3.25 -12.68
C PRO A 167 7.70 -4.63 -12.38
N PRO A 168 6.66 -4.75 -11.53
CA PRO A 168 6.01 -6.02 -11.20
C PRO A 168 5.52 -6.77 -12.43
N ALA A 169 5.45 -8.09 -12.30
CA ALA A 169 5.17 -9.00 -13.39
C ALA A 169 3.75 -8.84 -13.96
N THR A 170 2.81 -8.26 -13.21
CA THR A 170 1.48 -7.80 -13.66
C THR A 170 0.85 -6.82 -12.63
N CYS A 171 1.45 -5.67 -12.34
CA CYS A 171 0.67 -4.61 -11.70
C CYS A 171 -0.09 -3.83 -12.77
N GLU A 172 -1.25 -3.28 -12.41
CA GLU A 172 -1.88 -2.29 -13.25
C GLU A 172 -1.09 -0.97 -13.15
N THR A 173 -0.71 -0.43 -14.30
CA THR A 173 0.12 0.80 -14.42
C THR A 173 -0.66 1.94 -15.07
N CYS A 174 -1.83 1.65 -15.65
CA CYS A 174 -2.62 2.63 -16.39
C CYS A 174 -1.85 3.32 -17.51
N GLY A 175 -0.91 2.58 -18.12
CA GLY A 175 -0.04 3.08 -19.19
C GLY A 175 1.11 3.97 -18.69
N GLY A 176 1.29 4.09 -17.38
CA GLY A 176 2.43 4.76 -16.73
C GLY A 176 3.59 3.82 -16.42
N GLU A 177 4.62 4.38 -15.76
CA GLU A 177 5.82 3.65 -15.35
C GLU A 177 5.73 3.12 -13.90
N ALA A 178 4.75 3.60 -13.13
CA ALA A 178 4.54 3.24 -11.74
C ALA A 178 3.30 2.36 -11.55
N CYS A 179 3.34 1.50 -10.55
CA CYS A 179 2.23 0.64 -10.19
C CYS A 179 1.22 1.33 -9.30
N LEU A 180 -0.05 1.00 -9.54
CA LEU A 180 -1.19 1.59 -8.85
C LEU A 180 -1.95 0.51 -8.07
N ASP A 181 -2.32 0.82 -6.84
CA ASP A 181 -3.15 -0.06 -6.00
C ASP A 181 -4.62 0.22 -6.27
N LEU A 182 -5.23 -0.51 -7.20
CA LEU A 182 -6.65 -0.31 -7.52
C LEU A 182 -7.60 -0.62 -6.36
N MET A 183 -7.13 -1.26 -5.28
CA MET A 183 -7.99 -1.63 -4.16
C MET A 183 -8.11 -0.52 -3.11
N SER A 184 -7.16 0.41 -3.05
CA SER A 184 -7.14 1.47 -2.04
C SER A 184 -6.74 2.86 -2.56
N ASP A 185 -6.26 2.96 -3.80
CA ASP A 185 -5.96 4.24 -4.43
C ASP A 185 -7.25 4.93 -4.90
N ALA A 186 -7.63 6.01 -4.23
CA ALA A 186 -8.79 6.82 -4.59
C ALA A 186 -8.67 7.47 -5.97
N GLN A 187 -7.50 7.54 -6.62
CA GLN A 187 -7.37 8.05 -7.99
C GLN A 187 -7.52 6.95 -9.06
N HIS A 188 -7.47 5.68 -8.65
CA HIS A 188 -7.48 4.53 -9.55
C HIS A 188 -8.34 3.38 -8.99
N CYS A 189 -9.49 3.70 -8.40
CA CYS A 189 -10.25 2.73 -7.61
C CYS A 189 -10.99 1.72 -8.50
N GLY A 190 -10.60 0.45 -8.40
CA GLY A 190 -11.15 -0.68 -9.15
C GLY A 190 -10.69 -0.76 -10.61
N ALA A 191 -10.24 0.34 -11.21
CA ALA A 191 -9.75 0.41 -12.59
C ALA A 191 -8.85 1.64 -12.82
N CYS A 192 -8.15 1.64 -13.95
CA CYS A 192 -7.39 2.79 -14.41
C CYS A 192 -8.25 4.00 -14.69
N ASP A 193 -7.70 5.19 -14.37
CA ASP A 193 -8.35 6.49 -14.52
C ASP A 193 -9.80 6.51 -13.99
N ALA A 194 -10.04 5.77 -12.90
CA ALA A 194 -11.32 5.69 -12.20
C ALA A 194 -11.19 6.32 -10.80
N PRO A 195 -11.00 7.66 -10.73
CA PRO A 195 -10.92 8.33 -9.45
C PRO A 195 -12.27 8.27 -8.74
N CYS A 196 -12.23 8.03 -7.44
CA CYS A 196 -13.37 8.28 -6.57
C CYS A 196 -13.68 9.77 -6.53
N PRO A 197 -14.96 10.13 -6.31
CA PRO A 197 -15.31 11.53 -6.12
C PRO A 197 -14.56 12.14 -4.94
N ALA A 198 -14.48 13.48 -4.92
CA ALA A 198 -13.75 14.20 -3.87
C ALA A 198 -14.29 13.83 -2.48
N GLY A 199 -13.40 13.49 -1.55
CA GLY A 199 -13.75 13.07 -0.19
C GLY A 199 -14.30 11.65 -0.06
N VAL A 200 -14.22 10.81 -1.11
CA VAL A 200 -14.69 9.42 -1.10
C VAL A 200 -13.51 8.45 -1.10
N ALA A 201 -13.52 7.49 -0.16
CA ALA A 201 -12.46 6.49 -0.05
C ALA A 201 -12.61 5.38 -1.11
N CYS A 202 -11.49 4.81 -1.53
CA CYS A 202 -11.50 3.53 -2.22
C CYS A 202 -11.49 2.40 -1.19
N ASP A 203 -12.60 1.65 -1.12
CA ASP A 203 -12.72 0.48 -0.25
C ASP A 203 -12.85 -0.78 -1.12
N ALA A 204 -11.83 -1.64 -1.05
CA ALA A 204 -11.76 -2.90 -1.78
C ALA A 204 -12.04 -2.75 -3.29
N GLY A 205 -11.53 -1.69 -3.90
CA GLY A 205 -11.69 -1.41 -5.34
C GLY A 205 -13.07 -0.86 -5.72
N SER A 206 -13.81 -0.31 -4.76
CA SER A 206 -15.05 0.43 -5.01
C SER A 206 -15.08 1.71 -4.20
N CYS A 207 -15.54 2.81 -4.81
CA CYS A 207 -15.71 4.08 -4.10
C CYS A 207 -16.85 3.96 -3.09
N ALA A 208 -16.53 4.13 -1.81
CA ALA A 208 -17.45 3.96 -0.71
C ALA A 208 -17.61 5.28 0.06
N CYS A 209 -18.86 5.70 0.20
CA CYS A 209 -19.22 6.86 0.99
C CYS A 209 -19.26 6.54 2.50
N PRO A 210 -19.09 7.54 3.38
CA PRO A 210 -19.33 7.40 4.81
C PRO A 210 -20.72 6.82 5.10
N MET A 211 -20.85 6.11 6.22
CA MET A 211 -22.10 5.45 6.60
C MET A 211 -23.29 6.42 6.56
N GLY A 212 -24.40 5.96 5.95
CA GLY A 212 -25.62 6.75 5.82
C GLY A 212 -25.70 7.60 4.54
N THR A 213 -24.65 7.63 3.73
CA THR A 213 -24.64 8.32 2.43
C THR A 213 -24.31 7.37 1.29
N MET A 214 -24.66 7.72 0.06
CA MET A 214 -24.35 6.94 -1.13
C MET A 214 -23.74 7.80 -2.23
N VAL A 215 -22.95 7.17 -3.10
CA VAL A 215 -22.34 7.84 -4.25
C VAL A 215 -23.44 8.22 -5.26
N CYS A 216 -23.68 9.52 -5.42
CA CYS A 216 -24.57 10.08 -6.44
C CYS A 216 -23.77 11.00 -7.36
N GLY A 217 -23.34 10.46 -8.51
CA GLY A 217 -22.43 11.16 -9.41
C GLY A 217 -21.10 11.44 -8.72
N ASP A 218 -20.76 12.72 -8.59
CA ASP A 218 -19.47 13.18 -8.08
C ASP A 218 -19.50 13.53 -6.58
N ALA A 219 -20.50 13.08 -5.82
CA ALA A 219 -20.60 13.37 -4.39
C ALA A 219 -21.25 12.24 -3.59
N CYS A 220 -20.92 12.18 -2.30
CA CYS A 220 -21.71 11.44 -1.32
C CYS A 220 -22.94 12.25 -0.94
N VAL A 221 -24.12 11.65 -1.12
CA VAL A 221 -25.40 12.29 -0.83
C VAL A 221 -26.17 11.45 0.18
N ASP A 222 -26.71 12.10 1.21
CA ASP A 222 -27.73 11.50 2.08
C ASP A 222 -29.08 11.51 1.35
N THR A 223 -29.45 10.36 0.79
CA THR A 223 -30.72 10.21 0.06
C THR A 223 -31.95 10.18 0.98
N ASN A 224 -31.77 10.14 2.31
CA ASN A 224 -32.87 10.21 3.25
C ASN A 224 -33.31 11.65 3.55
N ALA A 225 -32.40 12.60 3.37
CA ALA A 225 -32.59 14.01 3.70
C ALA A 225 -32.28 14.97 2.54
N ASN A 226 -31.92 14.49 1.35
CA ASN A 226 -31.67 15.40 0.22
C ASN A 226 -32.90 15.52 -0.69
N GLY A 227 -33.44 16.73 -0.81
CA GLY A 227 -34.61 17.03 -1.66
C GLY A 227 -34.41 16.79 -3.17
N GLN A 228 -33.16 16.78 -3.65
CA GLN A 228 -32.79 16.49 -5.05
C GLN A 228 -32.47 15.00 -5.30
N HIS A 229 -32.29 14.21 -4.24
CA HIS A 229 -31.88 12.81 -4.30
C HIS A 229 -32.70 11.94 -3.34
N CYS A 230 -34.01 12.17 -3.25
CA CYS A 230 -34.83 11.58 -2.20
C CYS A 230 -35.16 10.10 -2.49
N GLY A 231 -34.63 9.20 -1.66
CA GLY A 231 -34.74 7.75 -1.79
C GLY A 231 -33.80 7.14 -2.84
N GLY A 232 -32.99 7.96 -3.53
CA GLY A 232 -32.03 7.52 -4.54
C GLY A 232 -31.43 8.69 -5.32
N CYS A 233 -30.35 8.43 -6.06
CA CYS A 233 -29.72 9.44 -6.91
C CYS A 233 -30.68 9.95 -7.99
N ASP A 234 -30.53 11.22 -8.39
CA ASP A 234 -31.35 11.91 -9.40
C ASP A 234 -32.87 11.73 -9.22
N SER A 235 -33.31 11.69 -7.97
CA SER A 235 -34.72 11.50 -7.58
C SER A 235 -35.24 12.74 -6.84
N PRO A 236 -35.36 13.90 -7.52
CA PRO A 236 -35.82 15.12 -6.88
C PRO A 236 -37.30 15.04 -6.52
N CYS A 237 -37.65 15.66 -5.39
CA CYS A 237 -39.05 15.84 -5.04
C CYS A 237 -39.73 16.89 -5.92
N ASP A 238 -41.04 16.75 -6.10
CA ASP A 238 -41.86 17.73 -6.82
C ASP A 238 -41.72 19.14 -6.19
N PRO A 239 -41.89 20.21 -6.98
CA PRO A 239 -41.79 21.58 -6.45
C PRO A 239 -42.68 21.81 -5.23
N GLY A 240 -42.08 22.26 -4.13
CA GLY A 240 -42.75 22.50 -2.85
C GLY A 240 -42.84 21.30 -1.91
N MET A 241 -42.29 20.14 -2.30
CA MET A 241 -42.11 18.98 -1.42
C MET A 241 -40.71 18.96 -0.80
N VAL A 242 -40.57 18.14 0.25
CA VAL A 242 -39.34 17.93 1.01
C VAL A 242 -39.02 16.44 1.11
N CYS A 243 -37.75 16.09 1.21
CA CYS A 243 -37.34 14.72 1.46
C CYS A 243 -37.37 14.40 2.96
N SER A 244 -38.18 13.42 3.35
CA SER A 244 -38.29 12.97 4.73
C SER A 244 -38.09 11.47 4.79
N ALA A 245 -36.96 11.03 5.36
CA ALA A 245 -36.60 9.62 5.47
C ALA A 245 -36.66 8.87 4.12
N GLY A 246 -36.16 9.53 3.07
CA GLY A 246 -36.07 8.97 1.71
C GLY A 246 -37.38 8.98 0.94
N VAL A 247 -38.40 9.69 1.44
CA VAL A 247 -39.69 9.83 0.77
C VAL A 247 -40.07 11.30 0.65
N CYS A 248 -40.51 11.71 -0.55
CA CYS A 248 -41.04 13.05 -0.77
C CYS A 248 -42.34 13.27 0.00
N ALA A 249 -42.36 14.31 0.83
CA ALA A 249 -43.46 14.69 1.70
C ALA A 249 -43.81 16.17 1.52
N ALA A 250 -45.01 16.57 1.91
CA ALA A 250 -45.46 17.96 1.79
C ALA A 250 -44.83 18.91 2.84
N SER A 251 -44.29 18.37 3.93
CA SER A 251 -43.67 19.14 5.03
C SER A 251 -42.85 18.23 5.94
N CYS A 252 -41.94 18.82 6.72
CA CYS A 252 -41.10 18.10 7.68
C CYS A 252 -41.78 17.73 9.01
N GLY A 253 -43.04 18.13 9.20
CA GLY A 253 -43.75 17.88 10.45
C GLY A 253 -43.03 18.53 11.63
N ALA A 254 -42.46 17.71 12.52
CA ALA A 254 -41.71 18.17 13.68
C ALA A 254 -40.20 18.36 13.41
N LEU A 255 -39.70 17.86 12.28
CA LEU A 255 -38.30 17.99 11.88
C LEU A 255 -38.02 19.37 11.28
N THR A 256 -36.74 19.74 11.25
CA THR A 256 -36.29 20.99 10.65
C THR A 256 -36.12 20.81 9.14
N GLN A 257 -36.59 21.79 8.36
CA GLN A 257 -36.43 21.78 6.91
C GLN A 257 -35.06 22.39 6.53
N CYS A 258 -34.15 21.58 5.99
CA CYS A 258 -32.82 22.02 5.54
C CYS A 258 -32.63 21.67 4.07
N ASP A 259 -32.48 22.68 3.21
CA ASP A 259 -32.23 22.54 1.75
C ASP A 259 -33.11 21.52 1.01
N GLY A 260 -34.40 21.49 1.36
CA GLY A 260 -35.38 20.58 0.77
C GLY A 260 -35.43 19.20 1.42
N GLY A 261 -34.66 18.99 2.48
CA GLY A 261 -34.66 17.85 3.37
C GLY A 261 -35.37 18.09 4.69
N CYS A 262 -35.70 17.01 5.39
CA CYS A 262 -36.18 17.00 6.76
C CYS A 262 -35.19 16.28 7.65
N VAL A 263 -34.58 17.03 8.56
CA VAL A 263 -33.49 16.55 9.40
C VAL A 263 -33.81 16.81 10.86
N ASP A 264 -33.33 15.91 11.72
CA ASP A 264 -33.38 16.10 13.16
C ASP A 264 -32.07 16.75 13.61
N THR A 265 -32.08 18.07 13.77
CA THR A 265 -30.88 18.84 14.13
C THR A 265 -30.33 18.49 15.51
N GLU A 266 -31.03 17.68 16.31
CA GLU A 266 -30.56 17.25 17.62
C GLU A 266 -29.65 16.02 17.56
N VAL A 267 -29.69 15.27 16.45
CA VAL A 267 -28.97 13.99 16.29
C VAL A 267 -28.32 13.79 14.92
N ASP A 268 -28.65 14.63 13.94
CA ASP A 268 -28.07 14.59 12.59
C ASP A 268 -26.69 15.25 12.60
N ALA A 269 -25.66 14.46 12.29
CA ALA A 269 -24.27 14.93 12.30
C ALA A 269 -23.93 15.88 11.15
N LEU A 270 -24.76 16.02 10.12
CA LEU A 270 -24.58 16.99 9.02
C LEU A 270 -25.33 18.31 9.29
N HIS A 271 -26.24 18.33 10.25
CA HIS A 271 -27.12 19.47 10.57
C HIS A 271 -27.23 19.71 12.09
N CYS A 272 -26.12 19.63 12.82
CA CYS A 272 -26.16 19.64 14.27
C CYS A 272 -26.41 21.03 14.85
N GLY A 273 -27.55 21.20 15.54
CA GLY A 273 -28.00 22.45 16.15
C GLY A 273 -28.66 23.43 15.16
N ASP A 274 -28.32 23.38 13.87
CA ASP A 274 -28.96 24.15 12.79
C ASP A 274 -28.68 23.50 11.42
N CYS A 275 -29.34 23.98 10.37
CA CYS A 275 -29.11 23.51 9.01
C CYS A 275 -27.67 23.78 8.55
N ASN A 276 -27.07 22.81 7.85
CA ASN A 276 -25.71 22.87 7.30
C ASN A 276 -24.65 23.20 8.37
N GLN A 277 -24.81 22.63 9.56
CA GLN A 277 -23.82 22.66 10.63
C GLN A 277 -23.28 21.25 10.86
N PRO A 278 -22.43 20.74 9.94
CA PRO A 278 -21.85 19.42 10.11
C PRO A 278 -20.91 19.41 11.31
N CYS A 279 -20.96 18.31 12.06
CA CYS A 279 -20.01 18.08 13.12
C CYS A 279 -18.61 17.83 12.55
N PRO A 280 -17.55 18.28 13.27
CA PRO A 280 -16.18 17.92 12.91
C PRO A 280 -16.04 16.41 12.78
N MET A 281 -15.17 15.98 11.87
CA MET A 281 -14.88 14.56 11.67
C MET A 281 -14.61 13.87 13.01
N GLY A 282 -15.25 12.73 13.25
CA GLY A 282 -15.12 11.99 14.51
C GLY A 282 -16.03 12.45 15.64
N SER A 283 -16.83 13.51 15.46
CA SER A 283 -17.87 13.92 16.40
C SER A 283 -19.25 13.40 15.97
N ALA A 284 -20.15 13.23 16.93
CA ALA A 284 -21.55 12.93 16.73
C ALA A 284 -22.41 14.11 17.20
N CYS A 285 -23.59 14.28 16.61
CA CYS A 285 -24.54 15.26 17.11
C CYS A 285 -25.31 14.69 18.30
N GLN A 286 -25.27 15.39 19.43
CA GLN A 286 -25.98 15.02 20.63
C GLN A 286 -26.65 16.26 21.24
N GLY A 287 -27.98 16.30 21.19
CA GLY A 287 -28.76 17.41 21.74
C GLY A 287 -28.45 18.74 21.05
N GLY A 288 -28.22 18.70 19.73
CA GLY A 288 -27.92 19.88 18.92
C GLY A 288 -26.51 20.45 19.13
N SER A 289 -25.62 19.69 19.76
CA SER A 289 -24.21 20.03 19.93
C SER A 289 -23.31 18.89 19.46
N CYS A 290 -22.21 19.23 18.81
CA CYS A 290 -21.23 18.24 18.39
C CYS A 290 -20.40 17.79 19.59
N GLU A 291 -20.47 16.49 19.89
CA GLU A 291 -19.73 15.85 20.96
C GLU A 291 -18.87 14.72 20.40
N CYS A 292 -17.68 14.53 20.94
CA CYS A 292 -16.82 13.40 20.57
C CYS A 292 -17.32 12.13 21.27
N PRO A 293 -17.93 11.17 20.54
CA PRO A 293 -18.48 9.97 21.13
C PRO A 293 -17.38 9.02 21.60
N GLY A 294 -17.74 8.07 22.46
CA GLY A 294 -16.85 6.99 22.92
C GLY A 294 -16.30 7.20 24.34
N PRO A 295 -15.60 6.18 24.88
CA PRO A 295 -15.04 6.23 26.22
C PRO A 295 -13.95 7.31 26.33
N ASP A 296 -13.56 7.69 27.54
CA ASP A 296 -12.36 8.51 27.72
C ASP A 296 -11.14 7.68 27.32
N VAL A 297 -10.48 8.10 26.26
CA VAL A 297 -9.35 7.40 25.63
C VAL A 297 -8.06 8.11 25.99
N SER A 298 -7.04 7.36 26.41
CA SER A 298 -5.68 7.87 26.60
C SER A 298 -4.75 7.29 25.56
N TYR A 299 -3.73 8.04 25.15
CA TYR A 299 -2.79 7.52 24.17
C TYR A 299 -2.08 6.27 24.70
N ALA A 300 -1.49 6.36 25.90
CA ALA A 300 -0.66 5.28 26.44
C ALA A 300 -1.40 3.95 26.66
N GLN A 301 -2.69 3.97 27.03
CA GLN A 301 -3.42 2.73 27.37
C GLN A 301 -4.16 2.14 26.18
N ASP A 302 -4.68 3.00 25.30
CA ASP A 302 -5.68 2.59 24.32
C ASP A 302 -5.17 2.71 22.88
N ILE A 303 -4.40 3.75 22.57
CA ILE A 303 -3.95 4.05 21.20
C ILE A 303 -2.59 3.43 20.89
N GLU A 304 -1.63 3.58 21.81
CA GLU A 304 -0.28 3.07 21.63
C GLU A 304 -0.24 1.56 21.33
N PRO A 305 -1.03 0.69 21.99
CA PRO A 305 -1.04 -0.73 21.67
C PRO A 305 -1.47 -1.02 20.22
N ILE A 306 -2.39 -0.23 19.66
CA ILE A 306 -2.85 -0.36 18.28
C ILE A 306 -1.69 -0.05 17.32
N PHE A 307 -0.99 1.07 17.52
CA PHE A 307 0.11 1.47 16.65
C PHE A 307 1.33 0.55 16.79
N VAL A 308 1.65 0.13 18.00
CA VAL A 308 2.74 -0.83 18.22
C VAL A 308 2.43 -2.14 17.48
N ALA A 309 1.21 -2.68 17.61
CA ALA A 309 0.84 -3.94 16.99
C ALA A 309 0.80 -3.87 15.45
N ASN A 310 0.31 -2.76 14.89
CA ASN A 310 -0.05 -2.68 13.47
C ASN A 310 0.90 -1.83 12.62
N CYS A 311 1.77 -1.02 13.23
CA CYS A 311 2.59 -0.02 12.51
C CYS A 311 4.09 -0.15 12.79
N THR A 312 4.48 -0.84 13.87
CA THR A 312 5.91 -1.06 14.20
C THR A 312 6.44 -2.42 13.75
N SER A 313 5.56 -3.31 13.29
CA SER A 313 5.96 -4.56 12.64
C SER A 313 6.89 -4.25 11.47
N MET A 314 7.95 -5.06 11.32
CA MET A 314 9.03 -4.87 10.33
C MET A 314 9.84 -3.58 10.50
N GLY A 315 9.62 -2.80 11.56
CA GLY A 315 10.40 -1.59 11.85
C GLY A 315 10.02 -0.38 11.00
N CYS A 316 8.97 -0.44 10.18
CA CYS A 316 8.55 0.65 9.29
C CYS A 316 8.32 1.96 10.06
N HIS A 317 7.55 1.96 11.14
CA HIS A 317 7.50 3.10 12.07
C HIS A 317 8.17 2.74 13.40
N GLY A 318 9.33 2.09 13.33
CA GLY A 318 10.07 1.63 14.51
C GLY A 318 11.58 1.56 14.26
N PHE A 319 12.30 0.86 15.14
CA PHE A 319 13.75 0.70 15.00
C PHE A 319 14.08 -0.49 14.09
N PRO A 320 15.10 -0.38 13.22
CA PRO A 320 16.11 0.68 13.16
C PRO A 320 15.78 1.90 12.29
N MET A 321 14.72 1.88 11.48
CA MET A 321 14.45 2.93 10.49
C MET A 321 12.99 3.42 10.53
N PRO A 322 12.68 4.41 11.39
CA PRO A 322 11.37 5.01 11.40
C PRO A 322 11.15 5.81 10.10
N GLN A 323 10.26 5.32 9.25
CA GLN A 323 9.85 5.96 8.00
C GLN A 323 9.41 7.39 8.29
N ASP A 324 9.94 8.33 7.51
CA ASP A 324 9.71 9.77 7.63
C ASP A 324 9.94 10.36 9.04
N GLY A 325 10.79 9.72 9.85
CA GLY A 325 11.05 10.16 11.22
C GLY A 325 9.80 10.11 12.10
N LEU A 326 8.98 9.07 11.93
CA LEU A 326 7.86 8.74 12.80
C LEU A 326 8.14 7.40 13.51
N ASP A 327 8.41 7.46 14.81
CA ASP A 327 8.66 6.28 15.64
C ASP A 327 7.47 5.98 16.56
N LEU A 328 6.70 4.95 16.21
CA LEU A 328 5.50 4.51 16.91
C LEU A 328 5.77 3.42 17.94
N ARG A 329 7.04 3.18 18.31
CA ARG A 329 7.37 2.25 19.40
C ARG A 329 6.77 2.72 20.72
N ALA A 330 6.55 1.74 21.59
CA ALA A 330 6.03 1.98 22.94
C ALA A 330 6.85 3.05 23.68
N GLY A 331 6.16 4.06 24.18
CA GLY A 331 6.68 5.23 24.88
C GLY A 331 7.25 6.33 23.99
N GLN A 332 7.21 6.24 22.66
CA GLN A 332 7.74 7.26 21.75
C GLN A 332 6.68 7.93 20.88
N GLY A 333 5.72 7.17 20.35
CA GLY A 333 4.85 7.66 19.28
C GLY A 333 4.03 8.91 19.58
N TYR A 334 3.68 9.18 20.84
CA TYR A 334 2.94 10.41 21.19
C TYR A 334 3.69 11.68 20.78
N ALA A 335 4.99 11.75 21.12
CA ALA A 335 5.82 12.92 20.88
C ALA A 335 6.09 13.16 19.39
N ASP A 336 6.03 12.09 18.59
CA ASP A 336 6.26 12.14 17.14
C ASP A 336 4.95 12.37 16.36
N LEU A 337 3.78 12.24 16.99
CA LEU A 337 2.47 12.41 16.35
C LEU A 337 1.82 13.76 16.67
N VAL A 338 1.69 14.10 17.94
CA VAL A 338 0.73 15.12 18.39
C VAL A 338 1.31 16.52 18.26
N GLY A 339 0.66 17.36 17.44
CA GLY A 339 1.12 18.72 17.13
C GLY A 339 2.43 18.77 16.34
N VAL A 340 2.81 17.65 15.72
CA VAL A 340 4.01 17.55 14.89
C VAL A 340 3.61 17.74 13.43
N PRO A 341 4.19 18.72 12.71
CA PRO A 341 3.89 18.93 11.30
C PRO A 341 4.20 17.68 10.45
N SER A 342 3.34 17.36 9.50
CA SER A 342 3.60 16.30 8.53
C SER A 342 4.76 16.69 7.59
N THR A 343 5.67 15.76 7.37
CA THR A 343 6.76 15.91 6.38
C THR A 343 6.28 15.67 4.95
N GLN A 344 5.18 14.94 4.79
CA GLN A 344 4.64 14.53 3.50
C GLN A 344 3.50 15.43 3.01
N CYS A 345 2.77 16.09 3.93
CA CYS A 345 1.68 16.99 3.57
C CYS A 345 1.84 18.36 4.24
N ALA A 346 2.28 19.34 3.45
CA ALA A 346 2.46 20.70 3.93
C ALA A 346 1.11 21.30 4.39
N GLY A 347 1.10 21.85 5.61
CA GLY A 347 -0.09 22.50 6.19
C GLY A 347 -0.95 21.60 7.08
N LEU A 348 -0.64 20.31 7.18
CA LEU A 348 -1.29 19.39 8.13
C LEU A 348 -0.31 18.96 9.22
N ASP A 349 -0.83 18.74 10.43
CA ASP A 349 -0.12 18.02 11.48
C ASP A 349 -0.33 16.51 11.29
N ARG A 350 0.62 15.70 11.75
CA ARG A 350 0.47 14.23 11.83
C ARG A 350 -0.79 13.91 12.65
N VAL A 351 -0.91 14.53 13.83
CA VAL A 351 -2.14 14.58 14.62
C VAL A 351 -2.37 16.03 15.07
N ALA A 352 -3.48 16.62 14.63
CA ALA A 352 -3.97 17.91 15.09
C ALA A 352 -4.97 17.71 16.25
N PRO A 353 -4.63 18.08 17.50
CA PRO A 353 -5.52 17.91 18.65
C PRO A 353 -6.89 18.54 18.43
N GLY A 354 -7.95 17.78 18.67
CA GLY A 354 -9.34 18.21 18.52
C GLY A 354 -9.84 18.28 17.08
N GLN A 355 -8.98 18.00 16.09
CA GLN A 355 -9.29 18.17 14.67
C GLN A 355 -8.92 16.90 13.88
N PRO A 356 -9.72 15.83 13.96
CA PRO A 356 -9.44 14.59 13.22
C PRO A 356 -9.37 14.80 11.70
N GLY A 357 -10.21 15.70 11.16
CA GLY A 357 -10.21 16.03 9.73
C GLY A 357 -8.96 16.78 9.24
N ASP A 358 -8.24 17.45 10.14
CA ASP A 358 -6.97 18.14 9.84
C ASP A 358 -5.75 17.31 10.28
N SER A 359 -5.96 16.04 10.62
CA SER A 359 -4.91 15.13 11.07
C SER A 359 -4.49 14.20 9.95
N TYR A 360 -3.25 14.36 9.46
CA TYR A 360 -2.72 13.55 8.36
C TYR A 360 -2.69 12.04 8.67
N LEU A 361 -2.60 11.67 9.94
CA LEU A 361 -2.74 10.28 10.37
C LEU A 361 -4.10 9.70 9.94
N ILE A 362 -5.20 10.42 10.11
CA ILE A 362 -6.54 9.93 9.74
C ILE A 362 -6.64 9.73 8.23
N ASN A 363 -6.12 10.67 7.43
CA ASN A 363 -6.01 10.53 5.98
C ASN A 363 -5.26 9.25 5.61
N LYS A 364 -4.11 9.00 6.26
CA LYS A 364 -3.33 7.77 6.05
C LYS A 364 -4.09 6.51 6.46
N LEU A 365 -4.81 6.50 7.57
CA LEU A 365 -5.54 5.31 8.02
C LEU A 365 -6.73 4.97 7.10
N LEU A 366 -7.41 6.00 6.58
CA LEU A 366 -8.61 5.86 5.76
C LEU A 366 -8.34 5.83 4.25
N GLY A 367 -7.17 6.28 3.80
CA GLY A 367 -6.84 6.41 2.38
C GLY A 367 -7.60 7.55 1.69
N VAL A 368 -8.00 8.59 2.43
CA VAL A 368 -8.73 9.75 1.91
C VAL A 368 -7.85 11.00 1.93
N ASP A 369 -8.08 11.93 1.00
CA ASP A 369 -7.39 13.23 0.94
C ASP A 369 -5.85 13.09 1.08
N MET A 370 -5.31 12.10 0.37
CA MET A 370 -3.91 11.69 0.45
C MET A 370 -3.03 12.65 -0.34
N CYS A 371 -2.29 13.50 0.37
CA CYS A 371 -1.34 14.41 -0.26
C CYS A 371 -0.12 13.67 -0.88
N MET A 372 0.22 12.50 -0.34
CA MET A 372 1.35 11.67 -0.74
C MET A 372 1.19 10.24 -0.19
N GLY A 373 1.69 9.24 -0.92
CA GLY A 373 1.72 7.83 -0.51
C GLY A 373 0.36 7.13 -0.49
N THR A 374 0.30 5.93 0.09
CA THR A 374 -0.89 5.07 0.15
C THR A 374 -1.43 4.87 1.57
N ARG A 375 -2.62 4.27 1.68
CA ARG A 375 -3.30 3.94 2.94
C ARG A 375 -2.41 3.07 3.84
N MET A 376 -2.37 3.40 5.13
CA MET A 376 -1.61 2.70 6.17
C MET A 376 -2.53 1.81 7.02
N PRO A 377 -2.06 0.63 7.48
CA PRO A 377 -0.70 0.11 7.32
C PRO A 377 -0.45 -0.39 5.88
N LYS A 378 0.72 -0.05 5.33
CA LYS A 378 1.09 -0.35 3.94
C LYS A 378 1.21 -1.87 3.73
N GLY A 379 0.66 -2.39 2.63
CA GLY A 379 0.75 -3.82 2.30
C GLY A 379 -0.03 -4.76 3.23
N ALA A 380 -0.77 -4.21 4.20
CA ALA A 380 -1.60 -4.95 5.13
C ALA A 380 -3.09 -4.61 4.94
N PRO A 381 -4.01 -5.43 5.49
CA PRO A 381 -5.40 -5.04 5.62
C PRO A 381 -5.55 -3.68 6.32
N ALA A 382 -6.63 -2.95 6.03
CA ALA A 382 -6.97 -1.77 6.78
C ALA A 382 -7.11 -2.10 8.28
N LEU A 383 -6.79 -1.13 9.14
CA LEU A 383 -7.10 -1.25 10.56
C LEU A 383 -8.59 -1.54 10.76
N ALA A 384 -8.91 -2.28 11.81
CA ALA A 384 -10.30 -2.56 12.13
C ALA A 384 -11.05 -1.24 12.33
N ALA A 385 -12.29 -1.16 11.83
CA ALA A 385 -13.09 0.07 11.92
C ALA A 385 -13.17 0.60 13.37
N GLY A 386 -13.32 -0.29 14.36
CA GLY A 386 -13.32 0.09 15.77
C GLY A 386 -11.99 0.67 16.29
N ASP A 387 -10.85 0.26 15.73
CA ASP A 387 -9.54 0.84 16.07
C ASP A 387 -9.40 2.24 15.46
N VAL A 388 -9.87 2.43 14.22
CA VAL A 388 -9.90 3.74 13.57
C VAL A 388 -10.84 4.69 14.30
N ASP A 389 -12.01 4.21 14.73
CA ASP A 389 -12.96 4.99 15.54
C ASP A 389 -12.34 5.41 16.88
N LEU A 390 -11.57 4.52 17.52
CA LEU A 390 -10.90 4.82 18.78
C LEU A 390 -9.82 5.89 18.61
N VAL A 391 -8.98 5.77 17.58
CA VAL A 391 -7.98 6.79 17.24
C VAL A 391 -8.64 8.13 16.92
N THR A 392 -9.71 8.10 16.13
CA THR A 392 -10.47 9.29 15.74
C THR A 392 -11.09 9.98 16.96
N SER A 393 -11.70 9.21 17.86
CA SER A 393 -12.28 9.72 19.13
C SER A 393 -11.21 10.33 20.04
N TRP A 394 -10.05 9.68 20.16
CA TRP A 394 -8.91 10.20 20.91
C TRP A 394 -8.45 11.56 20.38
N ILE A 395 -8.28 11.70 19.05
CA ILE A 395 -7.91 12.98 18.44
C ILE A 395 -8.99 14.02 18.68
N CYS A 396 -10.27 13.66 18.47
CA CYS A 396 -11.43 14.54 18.68
C CYS A 396 -11.45 15.10 20.11
N LYS A 397 -11.14 14.28 21.11
CA LYS A 397 -11.06 14.67 22.53
C LYS A 397 -9.79 15.45 22.90
N GLY A 398 -8.99 15.86 21.93
CA GLY A 398 -7.80 16.69 22.13
C GLY A 398 -6.49 15.92 22.21
N ALA A 399 -6.46 14.66 21.75
CA ALA A 399 -5.25 13.84 21.66
C ALA A 399 -4.46 13.77 22.99
N LEU A 400 -5.13 13.36 24.07
CA LEU A 400 -4.55 13.30 25.42
C LEU A 400 -3.50 12.17 25.55
N PRO A 401 -2.39 12.39 26.28
CA PRO A 401 -1.30 11.41 26.41
C PRO A 401 -1.67 10.12 27.15
#